data_AF-A0A4Q0YMC7-F1
#
_entry.id   AF-A0A4Q0YMC7-F1
#
_cell.length_a   1.000
_cell.length_b   1.000
_cell.length_c   1.000
_cell.angle_alpha   90.00
_cell.angle_beta   90.00
_cell.angle_gamma   90.00
#
_symmetry.space_group_name_H-M   'P 1'
#
loop_
_entity.id
_entity.type
_entity.pdbx_description
1 polymer ?
#
loop_
_entity_poly.entity_id
_entity_poly.type
_entity_poly.pdbx_seq_one_letter_code
_entity_poly.pdbx_strand_id
1 'polypeptide(L)'
;MLTIFFDGTCPLCVAEMNELRTLNTNNAIQFEDIFSENFNERFPDIDIQKATQILHAKGEDGEIFLGLDATVKAWSTVNRKSWLRILRWPVIKIAADAAYLFFARNRYKISWIFTGKSRCEPCNNGKCDIK
;
A
#
# COMPACT_ATOMS: atom_id res chain seq x y z
N MET A 1 3.40 1.80 15.85
CA MET A 1 2.57 1.05 14.88
C MET A 1 2.48 1.83 13.58
N LEU A 2 2.55 1.15 12.42
CA LEU A 2 2.39 1.77 11.09
C LEU A 2 1.02 1.40 10.53
N THR A 3 0.23 2.36 10.06
CA THR A 3 -1.04 2.08 9.37
C THR A 3 -0.90 2.31 7.87
N ILE A 4 -1.20 1.31 7.05
CA ILE A 4 -1.13 1.40 5.59
C ILE A 4 -2.55 1.53 5.03
N PHE A 5 -2.76 2.56 4.22
CA PHE A 5 -4.02 2.85 3.53
C PHE A 5 -3.89 2.45 2.07
N PHE A 6 -4.55 1.36 1.68
CA PHE A 6 -4.41 0.75 0.37
C PHE A 6 -5.76 0.62 -0.35
N ASP A 7 -5.71 0.42 -1.66
CA ASP A 7 -6.88 0.13 -2.49
C ASP A 7 -7.16 -1.37 -2.52
N GLY A 8 -8.21 -1.82 -1.82
CA GLY A 8 -8.66 -3.21 -1.83
C GLY A 8 -9.21 -3.71 -3.17
N THR A 9 -9.54 -2.82 -4.10
CA THR A 9 -10.03 -3.19 -5.44
C THR A 9 -8.90 -3.49 -6.43
N CYS A 10 -7.65 -3.28 -6.05
CA CYS A 10 -6.45 -3.53 -6.85
C CYS A 10 -5.83 -4.89 -6.46
N PRO A 11 -5.94 -5.95 -7.29
CA PRO A 11 -5.47 -7.29 -6.92
C PRO A 11 -3.98 -7.37 -6.60
N LEU A 12 -3.12 -6.61 -7.32
CA LEU A 12 -1.69 -6.55 -7.00
C LEU A 12 -1.42 -5.86 -5.66
N CYS A 13 -2.17 -4.81 -5.35
CA CYS A 13 -2.06 -4.10 -4.09
C CYS A 13 -2.51 -5.03 -2.94
N VAL A 14 -3.61 -5.77 -3.12
CA VAL A 14 -4.09 -6.79 -2.18
C VAL A 14 -3.06 -7.91 -2.00
N ALA A 15 -2.43 -8.38 -3.07
CA ALA A 15 -1.39 -9.41 -3.00
C ALA A 15 -0.21 -8.94 -2.15
N GLU A 16 0.25 -7.70 -2.34
CA GLU A 16 1.30 -7.10 -1.52
C GLU A 16 0.89 -7.01 -0.05
N MET A 17 -0.33 -6.55 0.25
CA MET A 17 -0.82 -6.47 1.63
C MET A 17 -0.95 -7.85 2.27
N ASN A 18 -1.38 -8.87 1.52
CA ASN A 18 -1.45 -10.24 2.01
C ASN A 18 -0.06 -10.80 2.33
N GLU A 19 0.95 -10.55 1.49
CA GLU A 19 2.33 -10.93 1.78
C GLU A 19 2.82 -10.24 3.06
N LEU A 20 2.61 -8.93 3.19
CA LEU A 20 2.97 -8.18 4.40
C LEU A 20 2.24 -8.71 5.64
N ARG A 21 0.94 -9.05 5.54
CA ARG A 21 0.17 -9.66 6.64
C ARG A 21 0.80 -10.95 7.13
N THR A 22 1.23 -11.84 6.24
CA THR A 22 1.88 -13.11 6.65
C THR A 22 3.21 -12.90 7.37
N LEU A 23 3.89 -11.77 7.10
CA LEU A 23 5.18 -11.40 7.68
C LEU A 23 5.04 -10.50 8.91
N ASN A 24 3.85 -9.93 9.15
CA ASN A 24 3.55 -9.02 10.24
C ASN A 24 3.33 -9.76 11.58
N THR A 25 4.27 -10.62 11.97
CA THR A 25 4.14 -11.48 13.16
C THR A 25 4.04 -10.70 14.47
N ASN A 26 4.58 -9.47 14.49
CA ASN A 26 4.59 -8.60 15.67
C ASN A 26 3.43 -7.61 15.71
N ASN A 27 2.46 -7.71 14.78
CA ASN A 27 1.35 -6.76 14.64
C ASN A 27 1.83 -5.29 14.57
N ALA A 28 2.98 -5.05 13.94
CA ALA A 28 3.58 -3.72 13.83
C ALA A 28 2.93 -2.87 12.74
N ILE A 29 2.20 -3.52 11.81
CA ILE A 29 1.46 -2.89 10.71
C ILE A 29 -0.04 -3.13 10.86
N GLN A 30 -0.84 -2.07 10.73
CA GLN A 30 -2.28 -2.11 10.52
C GLN A 30 -2.59 -1.86 9.04
N PHE A 31 -3.57 -2.57 8.49
CA PHE A 31 -3.93 -2.49 7.07
C PHE A 31 -5.37 -2.00 6.94
N GLU A 32 -5.55 -0.89 6.25
CA GLU A 32 -6.84 -0.23 6.08
C GLU A 32 -7.17 -0.06 4.60
N ASP A 33 -8.29 -0.64 4.17
CA ASP A 33 -8.80 -0.41 2.83
C ASP A 33 -9.49 0.95 2.79
N ILE A 34 -9.08 1.81 1.86
CA ILE A 34 -9.66 3.15 1.66
C ILE A 34 -11.11 3.11 1.19
N PHE A 35 -11.59 1.94 0.74
CA PHE A 35 -12.98 1.70 0.35
C PHE A 35 -13.77 0.91 1.41
N SER A 36 -13.21 0.70 2.60
CA SER A 36 -13.93 0.08 3.71
C SER A 36 -15.08 0.96 4.21
N GLU A 37 -16.10 0.32 4.77
CA GLU A 37 -17.21 1.03 5.43
C GLU A 37 -16.67 1.89 6.58
N ASN A 38 -17.22 3.09 6.73
CA ASN A 38 -16.86 4.06 7.77
C ASN A 38 -15.38 4.52 7.73
N PHE A 39 -14.67 4.36 6.60
CA PHE A 39 -13.27 4.80 6.48
C PHE A 39 -13.08 6.28 6.87
N ASN A 40 -13.90 7.18 6.32
CA ASN A 40 -13.83 8.62 6.60
C ASN A 40 -14.11 8.96 8.07
N GLU A 41 -14.91 8.15 8.77
CA GLU A 41 -15.17 8.37 10.20
C GLU A 41 -13.98 7.94 11.06
N ARG A 42 -13.29 6.87 10.64
CA ARG A 42 -12.12 6.32 11.34
C ARG A 42 -10.84 7.11 11.06
N PHE A 43 -10.71 7.65 9.86
CA PHE A 43 -9.51 8.35 9.37
C PHE A 43 -9.88 9.67 8.67
N PRO A 44 -10.45 10.65 9.37
CA PRO A 44 -10.91 11.91 8.79
C PRO A 44 -9.77 12.77 8.23
N ASP A 45 -8.53 12.50 8.63
CA ASP A 45 -7.32 13.19 8.16
C ASP A 45 -6.75 12.60 6.86
N ILE A 46 -7.27 11.47 6.37
CA ILE A 46 -6.82 10.83 5.14
C ILE A 46 -7.76 11.16 3.99
N ASP A 47 -7.25 11.89 3.01
CA ASP A 47 -7.97 12.20 1.77
C ASP A 47 -8.05 10.96 0.86
N ILE A 48 -9.23 10.33 0.78
CA ILE A 48 -9.46 9.15 -0.06
C ILE A 48 -9.08 9.39 -1.52
N GLN A 49 -9.31 10.58 -2.07
CA GLN A 49 -8.99 10.84 -3.48
C GLN A 49 -7.47 10.76 -3.71
N LYS A 50 -6.69 11.33 -2.78
CA LYS A 50 -5.22 11.22 -2.82
C LYS A 50 -4.75 9.81 -2.54
N ALA A 51 -5.34 9.12 -1.56
CA ALA A 51 -5.01 7.74 -1.22
C ALA A 51 -5.35 6.75 -2.35
N THR A 52 -6.33 7.11 -3.20
CA THR A 52 -6.65 6.38 -4.42
C THR A 52 -5.59 6.57 -5.50
N GLN A 53 -4.83 7.67 -5.50
CA GLN A 53 -3.81 7.93 -6.51
C GLN A 53 -2.42 7.44 -6.12
N ILE A 54 -2.09 7.52 -4.83
CA ILE A 54 -0.78 7.19 -4.28
C ILE A 54 -1.00 6.44 -2.97
N LEU A 55 -0.19 5.41 -2.71
CA LEU A 55 -0.23 4.63 -1.47
C LEU A 55 0.12 5.52 -0.28
N HIS A 56 -0.68 5.48 0.78
CA HIS A 56 -0.40 6.23 2.00
C HIS A 56 -0.05 5.26 3.14
N ALA A 57 0.88 5.65 3.98
CA ALA A 57 1.07 5.04 5.29
C ALA A 57 1.25 6.12 6.34
N LYS A 58 0.76 5.87 7.55
CA LYS A 58 0.85 6.78 8.69
C LYS A 58 1.63 6.13 9.83
N GLY A 59 2.66 6.80 10.31
CA GLY A 59 3.40 6.45 11.50
C GLY A 59 2.62 6.74 12.78
N GLU A 60 3.11 6.19 13.89
CA GLU A 60 2.52 6.38 15.23
C GLU A 60 2.63 7.82 15.75
N ASP A 61 3.62 8.56 15.25
CA ASP A 61 3.85 9.98 15.46
C ASP A 61 3.00 10.88 14.56
N GLY A 62 2.20 10.29 13.67
CA GLY A 62 1.40 11.01 12.67
C GLY A 62 2.16 11.35 11.39
N GLU A 63 3.42 10.92 11.22
CA GLU A 63 4.17 11.11 9.99
C GLU A 63 3.49 10.38 8.83
N ILE A 64 3.29 11.06 7.69
CA ILE A 64 2.69 10.48 6.49
C ILE A 64 3.78 10.12 5.48
N PHE A 65 3.83 8.85 5.11
CA PHE A 65 4.66 8.33 4.04
C PHE A 65 3.82 8.11 2.79
N LEU A 66 4.35 8.48 1.63
CA LEU A 66 3.63 8.41 0.36
C LEU A 66 4.37 7.54 -0.66
N GLY A 67 3.61 6.81 -1.47
CA GLY A 67 4.11 6.04 -2.59
C GLY A 67 5.18 5.03 -2.21
N LEU A 68 6.33 5.08 -2.87
CA LEU A 68 7.44 4.19 -2.56
C LEU A 68 8.00 4.39 -1.15
N ASP A 69 7.89 5.58 -0.56
CA ASP A 69 8.32 5.79 0.83
C ASP A 69 7.43 4.99 1.79
N ALA A 70 6.13 4.90 1.51
CA ALA A 70 5.19 4.04 2.25
C ALA A 70 5.53 2.56 2.09
N THR A 71 5.78 2.09 0.87
CA THR A 71 6.18 0.71 0.58
C THR A 71 7.49 0.35 1.30
N VAL A 72 8.53 1.18 1.19
CA VAL A 72 9.82 0.93 1.85
C VAL A 72 9.66 0.88 3.36
N LYS A 73 8.86 1.78 3.95
CA LYS A 73 8.58 1.79 5.39
C LYS A 73 7.86 0.51 5.83
N ALA A 74 6.85 0.07 5.09
CA ALA A 74 6.10 -1.15 5.36
C ALA A 74 7.01 -2.40 5.36
N TRP A 75 7.76 -2.61 4.29
CA TRP A 75 8.69 -3.74 4.16
C TRP A 75 9.79 -3.72 5.22
N SER A 76 10.33 -2.53 5.53
CA SER A 76 11.31 -2.36 6.60
C SER A 76 10.72 -2.71 7.98
N THR A 77 9.43 -2.42 8.21
CA THR A 77 8.75 -2.70 9.50
C THR A 77 8.62 -4.19 9.77
N VAL A 78 8.43 -5.02 8.74
CA VAL A 78 8.41 -6.49 8.86
C VAL A 78 9.80 -7.12 8.72
N ASN A 79 10.88 -6.33 8.70
CA ASN A 79 12.27 -6.77 8.53
C ASN A 79 12.49 -7.63 7.27
N ARG A 80 11.76 -7.35 6.18
CA ARG A 80 11.90 -8.03 4.88
C ARG A 80 12.14 -7.03 3.77
N LYS A 81 12.71 -7.52 2.66
CA LYS A 81 13.00 -6.72 1.45
C LYS A 81 13.73 -5.40 1.76
N SER A 82 14.65 -5.39 2.75
CA SER A 82 15.40 -4.19 3.15
C SER A 82 16.21 -3.57 2.00
N TRP A 83 16.51 -4.34 0.95
CA TRP A 83 17.12 -3.86 -0.29
C TRP A 83 16.27 -2.80 -0.99
N LEU A 84 14.94 -2.73 -0.76
CA LEU A 84 14.08 -1.68 -1.29
C LEU A 84 14.53 -0.28 -0.86
N ARG A 85 15.30 -0.15 0.22
CA ARG A 85 15.93 1.13 0.62
C ARG A 85 16.86 1.70 -0.45
N ILE A 86 17.42 0.87 -1.33
CA ILE A 86 18.23 1.31 -2.48
C ILE A 86 17.41 2.21 -3.42
N LEU A 87 16.10 1.94 -3.55
CA LEU A 87 15.20 2.77 -4.36
C LEU A 87 15.08 4.20 -3.85
N ARG A 88 15.55 4.49 -2.63
CA ARG A 88 15.48 5.80 -1.97
C ARG A 88 16.81 6.56 -2.02
N TRP A 89 17.84 6.02 -2.65
CA TRP A 89 19.07 6.78 -2.90
C TRP A 89 18.80 7.99 -3.80
N PRO A 90 19.46 9.15 -3.59
CA PRO A 90 19.08 10.41 -4.23
C PRO A 90 18.92 10.33 -5.74
N VAL A 91 19.81 9.61 -6.42
CA VAL A 91 19.79 9.43 -7.89
C VAL A 91 18.71 8.43 -8.32
N ILE A 92 18.58 7.32 -7.61
CA ILE A 92 17.63 6.24 -7.93
C ILE A 92 16.20 6.68 -7.63
N LYS A 93 16.00 7.48 -6.58
CA LYS A 93 14.70 7.95 -6.11
C LYS A 93 13.91 8.63 -7.21
N ILE A 94 14.56 9.49 -8.01
CA ILE A 94 13.90 10.21 -9.11
C ILE A 94 13.29 9.23 -10.12
N ALA A 95 14.08 8.26 -10.59
CA ALA A 95 13.63 7.25 -11.55
C ALA A 95 12.57 6.31 -10.94
N ALA A 96 12.78 5.90 -9.68
CA ALA A 96 11.88 5.00 -8.97
C ALA A 96 10.52 5.66 -8.70
N ASP A 97 10.49 6.95 -8.33
CA ASP A 97 9.24 7.68 -8.10
C ASP A 97 8.47 7.87 -9.42
N ALA A 98 9.15 8.16 -10.52
CA ALA A 98 8.52 8.20 -11.84
C ALA A 98 7.92 6.84 -12.24
N ALA A 99 8.67 5.75 -12.04
CA ALA A 99 8.19 4.39 -12.29
C ALA A 99 7.00 4.03 -11.40
N TYR A 100 7.03 4.44 -10.13
CA TYR A 100 5.92 4.26 -9.21
C TYR A 100 4.66 5.01 -9.63
N LEU A 101 4.79 6.28 -10.06
CA LEU A 101 3.65 7.05 -10.55
C LEU A 101 3.06 6.45 -11.82
N PHE A 102 3.90 5.93 -12.72
CA PHE A 102 3.43 5.17 -13.88
C PHE A 102 2.67 3.91 -13.45
N PHE A 103 3.22 3.17 -12.48
CA PHE A 103 2.57 2.01 -11.89
C PHE A 103 1.21 2.37 -11.30
N ALA A 104 1.15 3.35 -10.41
CA ALA A 104 -0.06 3.74 -9.71
C ALA A 104 -1.18 4.16 -10.67
N ARG A 105 -0.84 4.91 -11.74
CA ARG A 105 -1.78 5.30 -12.80
C ARG A 105 -2.28 4.12 -13.63
N ASN A 106 -1.47 3.08 -13.81
CA ASN A 106 -1.80 1.91 -14.63
C ASN A 106 -2.08 0.65 -13.80
N ARG A 107 -2.30 0.80 -12.48
CA ARG A 107 -2.27 -0.31 -11.52
C ARG A 107 -3.22 -1.46 -11.86
N TYR A 108 -4.39 -1.18 -12.43
CA TYR A 108 -5.33 -2.23 -12.83
C TYR A 108 -4.87 -3.03 -14.05
N LYS A 109 -4.24 -2.36 -15.03
CA LYS A 109 -3.64 -3.04 -16.20
C LYS A 109 -2.43 -3.86 -15.79
N ILE A 110 -1.58 -3.28 -14.95
CA ILE A 110 -0.39 -3.95 -14.42
C ILE A 110 -0.81 -5.11 -13.53
N SER A 111 -1.80 -4.92 -12.66
CA SER A 111 -2.40 -5.99 -11.87
C SER A 111 -2.85 -7.13 -12.77
N TRP A 112 -3.58 -6.85 -13.85
CA TRP A 112 -4.00 -7.91 -14.78
C TRP A 112 -2.82 -8.69 -15.37
N ILE A 113 -1.72 -8.01 -15.73
CA ILE A 113 -0.51 -8.67 -16.25
C ILE A 113 0.13 -9.58 -15.20
N PHE A 114 0.19 -9.16 -13.93
CA PHE A 114 0.91 -9.89 -12.87
C PHE A 114 0.05 -10.90 -12.10
N THR A 115 -1.25 -10.67 -11.95
CA THR A 115 -2.16 -11.50 -11.16
C THR A 115 -3.22 -12.20 -12.02
N GLY A 116 -3.31 -11.88 -13.31
CA GLY A 116 -4.39 -12.33 -14.19
C GLY A 116 -5.73 -11.60 -13.97
N LYS A 117 -5.80 -10.66 -13.01
CA LYS A 117 -7.03 -9.97 -12.61
C LYS A 117 -6.84 -8.46 -12.57
N SER A 118 -7.83 -7.74 -13.08
CA SER A 118 -7.82 -6.27 -13.11
C SER A 118 -8.46 -5.66 -11.86
N ARG A 119 -9.45 -6.32 -11.23
CA ARG A 119 -10.17 -5.81 -10.05
C ARG A 119 -10.54 -6.90 -9.05
N CYS A 120 -10.66 -6.50 -7.78
CA CYS A 120 -11.17 -7.28 -6.64
C CYS A 120 -12.36 -6.57 -5.99
N GLU A 121 -13.10 -7.28 -5.14
CA GLU A 121 -14.05 -6.66 -4.21
C GLU A 121 -13.28 -5.96 -3.07
N PRO A 122 -13.76 -4.81 -2.57
CA PRO A 122 -13.20 -4.16 -1.38
C PRO A 122 -13.11 -5.12 -0.19
N CYS A 123 -12.13 -4.90 0.67
CA CYS A 123 -11.89 -5.75 1.83
C CYS A 123 -12.99 -5.53 2.87
N ASN A 124 -13.61 -6.62 3.33
CA ASN A 124 -14.56 -6.59 4.43
C ASN A 124 -13.98 -7.32 5.65
N ASN A 125 -14.13 -6.73 6.84
CA ASN A 125 -13.64 -7.28 8.11
C ASN A 125 -12.13 -7.66 8.09
N GLY A 126 -11.30 -6.86 7.42
CA GLY A 126 -9.85 -7.06 7.35
C GLY A 126 -9.40 -8.23 6.47
N LYS A 127 -10.31 -8.91 5.78
CA LYS A 127 -10.00 -9.96 4.81
C LYS A 127 -10.13 -9.42 3.38
N CYS A 128 -9.10 -9.65 2.59
CA CYS A 128 -9.03 -9.25 1.18
C CYS A 128 -8.75 -10.50 0.35
N ASP A 129 -9.73 -10.94 -0.44
CA ASP A 129 -9.59 -12.13 -1.28
C ASP A 129 -9.33 -11.74 -2.73
N ILE A 130 -8.29 -12.35 -3.31
CA ILE A 130 -8.03 -12.30 -4.75
C ILE A 130 -8.83 -13.45 -5.41
N LYS A 131 -10.15 -13.47 -5.21
CA LYS A 131 -11.04 -14.52 -5.77
C LYS A 131 -10.97 -14.60 -7.27
#